data_AF-A0A929SAU1-F1
#
_entry.id   AF-A0A929SAU1-F1
#
_cell.length_a   1.000
_cell.length_b   1.000
_cell.length_c   1.000
_cell.angle_alpha   90.00
_cell.angle_beta   90.00
_cell.angle_gamma   90.00
#
_symmetry.space_group_name_H-M   'P 1'
#
loop_
_entity.id
_entity.type
_entity.pdbx_description
1 polymer ?
#
loop_
_entity_poly.entity_id
_entity_poly.type
_entity_poly.pdbx_seq_one_letter_code
_entity_poly.pdbx_strand_id
1 'polypeptide(L)'
;MTAFLKNLITQKGFLIKRGLLASSIFFMLIAIQTYINYQNILINTASVQEQAQKVLDEISYFNHFQLKFLNVDYAQKFIAHENNILSDGEALITFQIEYPTLELTGSQTPDPKKTPREERKSFFTKQLAS
;
A
#
# COMPACT_ATOMS: atom_id res chain seq x y z
N MET A 1 9.66 10.97 71.22
CA MET A 1 9.86 10.65 69.79
C MET A 1 9.21 11.69 68.84
N THR A 2 8.03 12.19 69.16
CA THR A 2 7.27 13.18 68.34
C THR A 2 7.91 14.58 68.26
N ALA A 3 8.54 15.06 69.33
CA ALA A 3 9.20 16.39 69.35
C ALA A 3 10.45 16.44 68.46
N PHE A 4 11.21 15.34 68.41
CA PHE A 4 12.41 15.21 67.56
C PHE A 4 12.04 15.20 66.08
N LEU A 5 11.05 14.40 65.69
CA LEU A 5 10.49 14.36 64.33
C LEU A 5 9.93 15.73 63.91
N LYS A 6 9.19 16.41 64.80
CA LYS A 6 8.71 17.78 64.55
C LYS A 6 9.88 18.74 64.28
N ASN A 7 10.91 18.73 65.11
CA ASN A 7 12.06 19.63 64.94
C ASN A 7 12.84 19.35 63.64
N LEU A 8 12.98 18.07 63.29
CA LEU A 8 13.60 17.62 62.03
C LEU A 8 12.80 18.05 60.80
N ILE A 9 11.47 17.94 60.84
CA ILE A 9 10.57 18.40 59.78
C ILE A 9 10.60 19.92 59.68
N THR A 10 10.71 20.66 60.78
CA THR A 10 10.80 22.13 60.73
C THR A 10 12.13 22.60 60.12
N GLN A 11 13.26 21.96 60.46
CA GLN A 11 14.57 22.32 59.91
C GLN A 11 14.80 21.82 58.47
N LYS A 12 14.36 20.60 58.15
CA LYS A 12 14.62 19.94 56.85
C LYS A 12 13.40 19.94 55.92
N GLY A 13 12.25 20.43 56.37
CA GLY A 13 10.98 20.37 55.62
C GLY A 13 11.03 21.03 54.26
N PHE A 14 11.81 22.09 54.10
CA PHE A 14 12.05 22.71 52.79
C PHE A 14 12.76 21.77 51.81
N LEU A 15 13.79 21.06 52.27
CA LEU A 15 14.52 20.08 51.47
C LEU A 15 13.67 18.84 51.17
N ILE A 16 12.89 18.38 52.14
CA ILE A 16 11.95 17.26 51.98
C ILE A 16 10.91 17.59 50.92
N LYS A 17 10.29 18.79 50.96
CA LYS A 17 9.31 19.23 49.95
C LYS A 17 9.91 19.28 48.54
N ARG A 18 11.13 19.80 48.40
CA ARG A 18 11.84 19.83 47.11
C ARG A 18 12.18 18.44 46.60
N GLY A 19 12.63 17.54 47.48
CA GLY A 19 12.90 16.15 47.12
C GLY A 19 11.63 15.41 46.68
N LEU A 20 10.51 15.64 47.37
CA LEU A 20 9.21 15.05 47.02
C LEU A 20 8.73 15.57 45.66
N LEU A 21 8.84 16.88 45.41
CA LEU A 21 8.51 17.51 44.13
C LEU A 21 9.38 16.97 42.98
N ALA A 22 10.69 16.83 43.21
CA ALA A 22 11.60 16.27 42.22
C ALA A 22 11.24 14.81 41.91
N SER A 23 10.92 14.01 42.94
CA SER A 23 10.49 12.62 42.75
C SER A 23 9.17 12.53 41.98
N SER A 24 8.18 13.41 42.26
CA SER A 24 6.90 13.38 41.56
C SER A 24 7.04 13.73 40.08
N ILE A 25 7.89 14.71 39.77
CA ILE A 25 8.22 15.07 38.38
C ILE A 25 8.92 13.90 37.68
N PHE A 26 9.88 13.26 38.36
CA PHE A 26 10.60 12.11 37.82
C PHE A 26 9.67 10.93 37.51
N PHE A 27 8.77 10.56 38.43
CA PHE A 27 7.78 9.52 38.18
C PHE A 27 6.80 9.88 37.06
N MET A 28 6.42 11.16 36.95
CA MET A 28 5.58 11.63 35.85
C MET A 28 6.26 11.45 34.50
N LEU A 29 7.56 11.76 34.39
CA LEU A 29 8.33 11.56 33.16
C LEU A 29 8.42 10.08 32.77
N ILE A 30 8.66 9.18 33.74
CA ILE A 30 8.66 7.73 33.50
C ILE A 30 7.29 7.25 33.01
N ALA A 31 6.21 7.74 33.62
CA ALA A 31 4.86 7.37 33.23
C ALA A 31 4.53 7.82 31.79
N ILE A 32 4.91 9.05 31.42
CA ILE A 32 4.75 9.56 30.05
C ILE A 32 5.55 8.72 29.05
N GLN A 33 6.82 8.42 29.36
CA GLN A 33 7.67 7.58 28.50
C GLN A 33 7.05 6.20 28.28
N THR A 34 6.56 5.59 29.35
CA THR A 34 5.93 4.26 29.32
C THR A 34 4.65 4.28 28.50
N TYR A 35 3.82 5.32 28.66
CA TYR A 35 2.60 5.50 27.89
C TYR A 35 2.88 5.66 26.39
N ILE A 36 3.84 6.52 26.01
CA ILE A 36 4.22 6.73 24.61
C ILE A 36 4.75 5.43 24.00
N ASN A 37 5.63 4.71 24.71
CA ASN A 37 6.16 3.43 24.24
C ASN A 37 5.03 2.41 24.01
N TYR A 38 4.06 2.32 24.92
CA TYR A 38 2.91 1.43 24.78
C TYR A 38 2.05 1.80 23.56
N GLN A 39 1.75 3.09 23.36
CA GLN A 39 1.00 3.55 22.19
C GLN A 39 1.74 3.27 20.89
N ASN A 40 3.05 3.50 20.84
CA ASN A 40 3.88 3.17 19.68
C ASN A 40 3.86 1.68 19.36
N ILE A 41 3.92 0.81 20.37
CA ILE A 41 3.79 -0.63 20.17
C ILE A 41 2.42 -0.97 19.57
N LEU A 42 1.32 -0.43 20.12
CA LEU A 42 -0.02 -0.66 19.59
C LEU A 42 -0.15 -0.24 18.12
N ILE A 43 0.28 0.98 17.80
CA ILE A 43 0.23 1.51 16.42
C ILE A 43 1.05 0.64 15.48
N ASN A 44 2.27 0.27 15.87
CA ASN A 44 3.14 -0.57 15.05
C ASN A 44 2.56 -1.97 14.87
N THR A 45 1.95 -2.57 15.90
CA THR A 45 1.30 -3.88 15.78
C THR A 45 0.10 -3.84 14.85
N ALA A 46 -0.72 -2.78 14.90
CA ALA A 46 -1.85 -2.60 13.98
C ALA A 46 -1.36 -2.43 12.53
N SER A 47 -0.29 -1.65 12.33
CA SER A 47 0.32 -1.46 11.00
C SER A 47 0.90 -2.76 10.42
N VAL A 48 1.61 -3.54 11.24
CA VAL A 48 2.15 -4.84 10.83
C VAL A 48 1.03 -5.83 10.51
N GLN A 49 -0.06 -5.82 11.28
CA GLN A 49 -1.22 -6.67 11.00
C GLN A 49 -1.89 -6.30 9.66
N GLU A 50 -2.05 -5.01 9.36
CA GLU A 50 -2.60 -4.57 8.08
C GLU A 50 -1.69 -4.94 6.90
N GLN A 51 -0.37 -4.79 7.06
CA GLN A 51 0.61 -5.20 6.05
C GLN A 51 0.59 -6.72 5.84
N ALA A 52 0.55 -7.50 6.91
CA ALA A 52 0.47 -8.96 6.83
C ALA A 52 -0.81 -9.40 6.12
N GLN A 53 -1.95 -8.74 6.38
CA GLN A 53 -3.20 -9.04 5.69
C GLN A 53 -3.12 -8.74 4.19
N LYS A 54 -2.54 -7.60 3.79
CA LYS A 54 -2.35 -7.28 2.36
C LYS A 54 -1.48 -8.32 1.65
N VAL A 55 -0.38 -8.74 2.28
CA VAL A 55 0.49 -9.79 1.73
C VAL A 55 -0.26 -11.13 1.62
N LEU A 56 -1.08 -11.49 2.61
CA LEU A 56 -1.91 -12.69 2.55
C LEU A 56 -2.94 -12.62 1.41
N ASP A 57 -3.58 -11.47 1.22
CA ASP A 57 -4.54 -11.27 0.13
C ASP A 57 -3.85 -11.34 -1.25
N GLU A 58 -2.65 -10.77 -1.40
CA GLU A 58 -1.84 -10.88 -2.61
C GLU A 58 -1.41 -12.32 -2.90
N ILE A 59 -0.95 -13.05 -1.89
CA ILE A 59 -0.60 -14.48 -2.00
C ILE A 59 -1.84 -15.30 -2.37
N SER A 60 -2.99 -14.99 -1.76
CA SER A 60 -4.26 -15.67 -2.06
C SER A 60 -4.69 -15.43 -3.50
N TYR A 61 -4.60 -14.18 -3.98
CA TYR A 61 -4.86 -13.83 -5.38
C TYR A 61 -3.91 -14.56 -6.34
N PHE A 62 -2.61 -14.57 -6.04
CA PHE A 62 -1.61 -15.26 -6.86
C PHE A 62 -1.92 -16.77 -6.94
N ASN A 63 -2.21 -17.41 -5.81
CA ASN A 63 -2.54 -18.83 -5.75
C ASN A 63 -3.86 -19.18 -6.44
N HIS A 64 -4.91 -18.38 -6.23
CA HIS A 64 -6.24 -18.72 -6.75
C HIS A 64 -6.45 -18.33 -8.22
N PHE A 65 -5.79 -17.28 -8.69
CA PHE A 65 -5.96 -16.79 -10.06
C PHE A 65 -4.71 -17.04 -10.90
N GLN A 66 -3.58 -16.41 -10.60
CA GLN A 66 -2.41 -16.47 -11.48
C GLN A 66 -1.83 -17.88 -11.64
N LEU A 67 -1.68 -18.64 -10.56
CA LEU A 67 -1.19 -20.01 -10.63
C LEU A 67 -2.16 -20.95 -11.36
N LYS A 68 -3.48 -20.75 -11.18
CA LYS A 68 -4.46 -21.49 -11.98
C LYS A 68 -4.38 -21.13 -13.45
N PHE A 69 -4.22 -19.86 -13.80
CA PHE A 69 -4.02 -19.43 -15.18
C PHE A 69 -2.73 -19.99 -15.78
N LEU A 70 -1.66 -20.13 -15.01
CA LEU A 70 -0.37 -20.67 -15.46
C LEU A 70 -0.35 -22.21 -15.58
N ASN A 71 -1.17 -22.91 -14.78
CA ASN A 71 -1.25 -24.38 -14.79
C ASN A 71 -2.27 -24.94 -15.79
N VAL A 72 -3.03 -24.11 -16.49
CA VAL A 72 -3.89 -24.57 -17.59
C VAL A 72 -3.02 -24.80 -18.82
N ASP A 73 -3.22 -25.90 -19.55
CA ASP A 73 -2.44 -26.25 -20.75
C ASP A 73 -2.43 -25.12 -21.82
N TYR A 74 -3.47 -24.28 -21.81
CA TYR A 74 -3.58 -23.09 -22.66
C TYR A 74 -2.63 -21.95 -22.28
N ALA A 75 -2.06 -21.94 -21.07
CA ALA A 75 -1.18 -20.87 -20.58
C ALA A 75 0.13 -20.80 -21.36
N GLN A 76 0.78 -21.96 -21.57
CA GLN A 76 1.98 -22.04 -22.40
C GLN A 76 1.68 -21.58 -23.82
N LYS A 77 0.52 -21.95 -24.35
CA LYS A 77 0.09 -21.58 -25.68
C LYS A 77 -0.16 -20.08 -25.80
N PHE A 78 -0.82 -19.47 -24.81
CA PHE A 78 -1.06 -18.03 -24.75
C PHE A 78 0.24 -17.23 -24.62
N ILE A 79 1.16 -17.63 -23.72
CA ILE A 79 2.47 -16.97 -23.55
C ILE A 79 3.33 -17.10 -24.81
N ALA A 80 3.27 -18.26 -25.48
CA ALA A 80 3.96 -18.46 -26.75
C ALA A 80 3.38 -17.52 -27.83
N HIS A 81 2.06 -17.40 -27.93
CA HIS A 81 1.38 -16.53 -28.90
C HIS A 81 1.63 -15.03 -28.65
N GLU A 82 1.68 -14.57 -27.39
CA GLU A 82 2.07 -13.18 -27.08
C GLU A 82 3.51 -12.85 -27.49
N ASN A 83 4.40 -13.85 -27.48
CA ASN A 83 5.80 -13.71 -27.89
C ASN A 83 6.03 -14.12 -29.36
N ASN A 84 4.98 -14.28 -30.17
CA ASN A 84 5.04 -14.73 -31.56
C ASN A 84 5.74 -16.09 -31.77
N ILE A 85 5.79 -16.93 -30.74
CA ILE A 85 6.29 -18.31 -30.81
C ILE A 85 5.10 -19.20 -31.22
N LEU A 86 5.20 -19.79 -32.41
CA LEU A 86 4.18 -20.68 -32.97
C LEU A 86 4.37 -22.13 -32.47
N SER A 87 3.27 -22.84 -32.23
CA SER A 87 3.30 -24.30 -32.05
C SER A 87 3.19 -25.03 -33.39
N ASP A 88 3.51 -26.32 -33.43
CA ASP A 88 3.44 -27.13 -34.66
C ASP A 88 2.05 -27.03 -35.32
N GLY A 89 2.03 -26.60 -36.59
CA GLY A 89 0.82 -26.45 -37.40
C GLY A 89 0.15 -25.06 -37.35
N GLU A 90 0.70 -24.10 -36.61
CA GLU A 90 0.18 -22.73 -36.54
C GLU A 90 0.92 -21.77 -37.49
N ALA A 91 0.20 -20.76 -38.01
CA ALA A 91 0.76 -19.75 -38.90
C ALA A 91 0.54 -18.34 -38.33
N LEU A 92 1.60 -17.52 -38.36
CA LEU A 92 1.56 -16.13 -37.94
C LEU A 92 0.99 -15.26 -39.06
N ILE A 93 -0.17 -14.63 -38.82
CA ILE A 93 -0.77 -13.67 -39.75
C ILE A 93 -0.51 -12.27 -39.22
N THR A 94 0.54 -11.62 -39.74
CA THR A 94 0.82 -10.21 -39.46
C THR A 94 0.08 -9.32 -40.44
N PHE A 95 -0.88 -8.54 -39.95
CA PHE A 95 -1.50 -7.48 -40.73
C PHE A 95 -0.55 -6.27 -40.75
N GLN A 96 0.19 -6.12 -41.85
CA GLN A 96 0.95 -4.91 -42.10
C GLN A 96 -0.05 -3.85 -42.57
N ILE A 97 -0.42 -2.95 -41.66
CA ILE A 97 -1.15 -1.74 -42.04
C ILE A 97 -0.15 -0.90 -42.82
N GLU A 98 -0.24 -0.89 -44.14
CA GLU A 98 0.38 0.16 -44.94
C GLU A 98 -0.25 1.47 -44.49
N TYR A 99 0.47 2.22 -43.65
CA TYR A 99 0.12 3.61 -43.43
C TYR A 99 0.31 4.29 -44.79
N PRO A 100 -0.76 4.80 -45.44
CA PRO A 100 -0.55 5.68 -46.58
C PRO A 100 0.33 6.81 -46.06
N THR A 101 1.42 7.10 -46.79
CA THR A 101 2.25 8.28 -46.53
C THR A 101 1.34 9.48 -46.43
N LEU A 102 1.08 9.94 -45.20
CA LEU A 102 0.40 11.19 -44.96
C LEU A 102 1.32 12.28 -45.48
N GLU A 103 1.07 12.73 -46.71
CA GLU A 103 1.49 14.07 -47.10
C GLU A 103 0.91 15.01 -46.04
N LEU A 104 1.81 15.70 -45.33
CA LEU A 104 1.46 16.72 -44.35
C LEU A 104 0.80 17.90 -45.06
N THR A 105 -0.46 17.76 -45.42
CA THR A 105 -1.32 18.85 -45.85
C THR A 105 -2.39 19.07 -44.79
N GLY A 106 -2.15 20.09 -43.96
CA GLY A 106 -3.20 20.76 -43.20
C GLY A 106 -3.30 20.36 -41.74
N SER A 107 -2.81 21.24 -40.89
CA SER A 107 -3.28 21.50 -39.52
C SER A 107 -4.60 20.80 -39.15
N GLN A 108 -4.51 19.65 -38.48
CA GLN A 108 -5.57 19.15 -37.62
C GLN A 108 -5.01 19.09 -36.21
N THR A 109 -5.57 19.95 -35.35
CA THR A 109 -5.36 19.94 -33.90
C THR A 109 -5.43 18.50 -33.38
N PRO A 110 -4.50 18.06 -32.51
CA PRO A 110 -4.56 16.72 -31.94
C PRO A 110 -5.87 16.57 -31.18
N ASP A 111 -6.73 15.66 -31.65
CA ASP A 111 -7.89 15.22 -30.87
C ASP A 111 -7.36 14.72 -29.51
N PRO A 112 -7.95 15.15 -28.38
CA PRO A 112 -7.42 14.82 -27.07
C PRO A 112 -7.34 13.30 -26.94
N LYS A 113 -6.13 12.78 -26.66
CA LYS A 113 -5.86 11.35 -26.44
C LYS A 113 -6.87 10.80 -25.44
N LYS A 114 -7.91 10.14 -25.93
CA LYS A 114 -8.86 9.43 -25.08
C LYS A 114 -8.11 8.26 -24.45
N THR A 115 -8.22 8.14 -23.14
CA THR A 115 -7.60 7.03 -22.44
C THR A 115 -8.27 5.72 -22.87
N PRO A 116 -7.59 4.56 -22.82
CA PRO A 116 -8.19 3.27 -23.16
C PRO A 116 -9.50 2.97 -22.40
N ARG A 117 -9.69 3.61 -21.24
CA ARG A 117 -10.92 3.53 -20.44
C ARG A 117 -12.12 4.24 -21.10
N GLU A 118 -11.90 5.35 -21.80
CA GLU A 118 -12.95 6.12 -22.46
C GLU A 118 -13.40 5.48 -23.77
N GLU A 119 -12.47 4.89 -24.53
CA GLU A 119 -12.78 4.10 -25.73
C GLU A 119 -13.61 2.85 -25.39
N ARG A 120 -13.26 2.18 -24.30
CA ARG A 120 -14.01 1.01 -23.84
C ARG A 120 -15.43 1.37 -23.42
N LYS A 121 -15.64 2.52 -22.75
CA LYS A 121 -16.99 3.00 -22.40
C LYS A 121 -17.84 3.30 -23.63
N SER A 122 -17.27 3.94 -24.65
CA SER A 122 -17.99 4.31 -25.87
C SER A 122 -18.39 3.10 -26.72
N PHE A 123 -17.56 2.04 -26.72
CA PHE A 123 -17.90 0.76 -27.35
C PHE A 123 -19.16 0.13 -26.75
N PHE A 124 -19.21 -0.04 -25.43
CA PHE A 124 -20.36 -0.66 -24.77
C PHE A 124 -21.62 0.18 -24.84
N THR A 125 -21.50 1.51 -24.80
CA THR A 125 -22.68 2.39 -24.96
C THR A 125 -23.28 2.30 -26.36
N LYS A 126 -22.48 2.10 -27.41
CA LYS A 126 -23.00 1.86 -28.76
C LYS A 126 -23.67 0.49 -28.91
N GLN A 127 -23.15 -0.54 -28.25
CA GLN A 127 -23.69 -1.89 -28.33
C GLN A 127 -24.99 -2.09 -27.53
N LEU A 128 -25.17 -1.33 -26.45
CA LEU A 128 -26.39 -1.34 -25.62
C LEU A 128 -27.54 -0.49 -26.19
N ALA A 129 -27.26 0.34 -27.21
CA ALA A 129 -28.24 1.19 -27.88
C ALA A 129 -28.74 0.61 -29.22
N SER A 130 -28.29 -0.60 -29.58
CA SER A 130 -28.82 -1.42 -30.68
C SER A 130 -29.62 -2.60 -30.13
#